data_AF-A0A0B7BEP2-F1
#
_entry.id   AF-A0A0B7BEP2-F1
#
_cell.length_a   1.000
_cell.length_b   1.000
_cell.length_c   1.000
_cell.angle_alpha   90.00
_cell.angle_beta   90.00
_cell.angle_gamma   90.00
#
_symmetry.space_group_name_H-M   'P 1'
#
loop_
_entity.id
_entity.type
_entity.pdbx_description
1 polymer ?
#
loop_
_entity_poly.entity_id
_entity_poly.type
_entity_poly.pdbx_seq_one_letter_code
_entity_poly.pdbx_strand_id
1 'polypeptide(L)'
;NDLDSDIKKETSGDLKDFLMQLLSTKKEKEAKVDNIKAERDAATLHDQPTPSILKEIFQKNSPVQISAICDAHKKLFHEDISTSIKKASSGDVEESYLVYALAQQNKTKYFAERLNRSVKR
;
A
#
# COMPACT_ATOMS: atom_id res chain seq x y z
N ASN A 1 -23.02 -1.46 -16.36
CA ASN A 1 -22.58 -0.16 -15.80
C ASN A 1 -21.08 -0.19 -15.70
N ASP A 2 -20.47 0.58 -16.58
CA ASP A 2 -19.21 0.29 -17.24
C ASP A 2 -18.17 1.29 -16.74
N LEU A 3 -17.39 0.89 -15.73
CA LEU A 3 -16.32 1.69 -15.10
C LEU A 3 -15.29 2.20 -16.12
N ASP A 4 -15.12 1.48 -17.24
CA ASP A 4 -14.26 1.91 -18.36
C ASP A 4 -14.80 3.12 -19.11
N SER A 5 -16.12 3.37 -19.04
CA SER A 5 -16.76 4.52 -19.67
C SER A 5 -16.68 5.79 -18.81
N ASP A 6 -16.65 5.65 -17.48
CA ASP A 6 -16.52 6.78 -16.55
C ASP A 6 -15.06 7.30 -16.51
N ILE A 7 -14.06 6.42 -16.62
CA ILE A 7 -12.64 6.80 -16.69
C ILE A 7 -12.31 7.58 -17.98
N LYS A 8 -13.07 7.36 -19.06
CA LYS A 8 -12.86 8.02 -20.36
C LYS A 8 -13.25 9.51 -20.38
N LYS A 9 -14.07 9.99 -19.44
CA LYS A 9 -14.61 11.36 -19.49
C LYS A 9 -13.88 12.40 -18.65
N GLU A 10 -13.06 12.01 -17.67
CA GLU A 10 -12.41 12.96 -16.75
C GLU A 10 -10.87 12.97 -16.77
N THR A 11 -10.22 12.17 -17.64
CA THR A 11 -8.75 12.21 -17.80
C THR A 11 -8.34 12.24 -19.28
N SER A 12 -7.60 13.28 -19.68
CA SER A 12 -7.05 13.43 -21.03
C SER A 12 -5.52 13.45 -21.01
N GLY A 13 -4.90 12.90 -22.07
CA GLY A 13 -3.45 12.93 -22.30
C GLY A 13 -2.68 11.76 -21.68
N ASP A 14 -1.34 11.81 -21.77
CA ASP A 14 -0.36 10.80 -21.32
C ASP A 14 -0.63 10.21 -19.92
N LEU A 15 -1.32 10.97 -19.06
CA LEU A 15 -1.75 10.55 -17.73
C LEU A 15 -2.72 9.36 -17.77
N LYS A 16 -3.66 9.32 -18.73
CA LYS A 16 -4.58 8.20 -18.89
C LYS A 16 -3.86 6.95 -19.36
N ASP A 17 -2.97 7.08 -20.33
CA ASP A 17 -2.19 5.96 -20.86
C ASP A 17 -1.20 5.43 -19.81
N PHE A 18 -0.60 6.31 -19.00
CA PHE A 18 0.23 5.95 -17.86
C PHE A 18 -0.55 5.20 -16.78
N LEU A 19 -1.75 5.66 -16.41
CA LEU A 19 -2.60 5.00 -15.43
C LEU A 19 -3.12 3.64 -15.94
N MET A 20 -3.48 3.55 -17.23
CA MET A 20 -3.84 2.30 -17.87
C MET A 20 -2.67 1.32 -17.94
N GLN A 21 -1.45 1.80 -18.19
CA GLN A 21 -0.23 0.99 -18.22
C GLN A 21 0.15 0.51 -16.81
N LEU A 22 -0.05 1.34 -15.77
CA LEU A 22 0.13 0.96 -14.36
C LEU A 22 -0.89 -0.08 -13.90
N LEU A 23 -2.17 0.08 -14.24
CA LEU A 23 -3.21 -0.92 -13.97
C LEU A 23 -2.95 -2.22 -14.76
N SER A 24 -2.34 -2.10 -15.94
CA SER A 24 -1.96 -3.22 -16.81
C SER A 24 -0.56 -3.78 -16.51
N THR A 25 0.16 -3.31 -15.48
CA THR A 25 1.41 -3.93 -15.04
C THR A 25 1.08 -5.27 -14.40
N LYS A 26 1.03 -6.26 -15.30
CA LYS A 26 1.10 -7.70 -15.12
C LYS A 26 1.46 -8.06 -13.69
N LYS A 27 0.53 -8.76 -13.02
CA LYS A 27 0.78 -9.70 -11.92
C LYS A 27 2.22 -10.21 -12.05
N GLU A 28 3.14 -9.59 -11.33
CA GLU A 28 4.52 -10.04 -11.30
C GLU A 28 4.46 -11.47 -10.76
N LYS A 29 4.93 -12.41 -11.59
CA LYS A 29 5.05 -13.85 -11.35
C LYS A 29 4.90 -14.19 -9.88
N GLU A 30 3.73 -14.70 -9.49
CA GLU A 30 3.38 -15.31 -8.20
C GLU A 30 4.50 -15.20 -7.15
N ALA A 31 4.73 -13.99 -6.62
CA ALA A 31 5.61 -13.84 -5.48
C ALA A 31 4.89 -14.60 -4.35
N LYS A 32 5.38 -15.79 -4.02
CA LYS A 32 4.76 -16.64 -3.00
C LYS A 32 4.71 -15.84 -1.70
N VAL A 33 3.49 -15.63 -1.21
CA VAL A 33 3.26 -15.02 0.10
C VAL A 33 3.56 -16.07 1.16
N ASP A 34 4.39 -15.69 2.12
CA ASP A 34 4.59 -16.46 3.33
C ASP A 34 3.67 -15.91 4.42
N ASN A 35 2.52 -16.55 4.62
CA ASN A 35 1.53 -16.09 5.59
C ASN A 35 2.04 -16.17 7.04
N ILE A 36 2.89 -17.16 7.35
CA ILE A 36 3.45 -17.31 8.70
C ILE A 36 4.40 -16.15 8.99
N LYS A 37 5.26 -15.82 8.02
CA LYS A 37 6.11 -14.64 8.10
C LYS A 37 5.29 -13.36 8.18
N ALA A 38 4.19 -13.26 7.43
CA ALA A 38 3.33 -12.08 7.43
C ALA A 38 2.72 -11.83 8.82
N GLU A 39 2.18 -12.87 9.46
CA GLU A 39 1.63 -12.80 10.81
C GLU A 39 2.71 -12.45 11.85
N ARG A 40 3.91 -13.04 11.72
CA ARG A 40 5.05 -12.73 12.59
C ARG A 40 5.49 -11.27 12.48
N ASP A 41 5.69 -10.77 11.26
CA ASP A 41 6.14 -9.41 11.01
C ASP A 41 5.07 -8.40 11.47
N ALA A 42 3.79 -8.71 11.24
CA ALA A 42 2.66 -7.92 11.74
C ALA A 42 2.64 -7.83 13.27
N ALA A 43 2.80 -8.96 13.96
CA ALA A 43 2.86 -8.99 15.42
C ALA A 43 4.09 -8.25 15.96
N THR A 44 5.25 -8.45 15.34
CA THR A 44 6.49 -7.78 15.74
C THR A 44 6.36 -6.26 15.65
N LEU A 45 5.76 -5.74 14.57
CA LEU A 45 5.55 -4.31 14.40
C LEU A 45 4.48 -3.75 15.36
N HIS A 46 3.45 -4.54 15.68
CA HIS A 46 2.41 -4.15 16.64
C HIS A 46 2.96 -4.04 18.07
N ASP A 47 3.71 -5.06 18.51
CA ASP A 47 4.25 -5.14 19.87
C ASP A 47 5.41 -4.16 20.09
N GLN A 48 6.22 -3.92 19.05
CA GLN A 48 7.40 -3.05 19.13
C GLN A 48 7.45 -2.07 17.94
N PRO A 49 6.60 -1.02 17.95
CA PRO A 49 6.54 -0.05 16.88
C PRO A 49 7.74 0.92 16.96
N THR A 50 8.92 0.47 16.53
CA THR A 50 10.14 1.29 16.49
C THR A 50 10.56 1.59 15.05
N PRO A 51 11.24 2.72 14.79
CA PRO A 51 11.72 3.07 13.45
C PRO A 51 12.58 1.98 12.80
N SER A 52 13.40 1.29 13.60
CA SER A 52 14.29 0.23 13.14
C SER A 52 13.52 -1.00 12.65
N ILE A 53 12.52 -1.46 13.42
CA ILE A 53 11.67 -2.61 13.05
C ILE A 53 10.83 -2.28 11.82
N LEU A 54 10.25 -1.07 11.78
CA LEU A 54 9.48 -0.60 10.64
C LEU A 54 10.35 -0.63 9.35
N LYS A 55 11.55 -0.05 9.41
CA LYS A 55 12.49 -0.04 8.29
C LYS A 55 12.88 -1.46 7.86
N GLU A 56 13.19 -2.33 8.81
CA GLU A 56 13.59 -3.71 8.54
C GLU A 56 12.49 -4.49 7.79
N ILE A 57 11.26 -4.43 8.29
CA ILE A 57 10.11 -5.13 7.70
C ILE A 57 9.85 -4.63 6.28
N PHE A 58 9.85 -3.32 6.06
CA PHE A 58 9.58 -2.75 4.73
C PHE A 58 10.74 -2.93 3.73
N GLN A 59 11.98 -3.10 4.19
CA GLN A 59 13.13 -3.34 3.31
C GLN A 59 13.32 -4.81 2.94
N LYS A 60 12.99 -5.75 3.84
CA LYS A 60 13.25 -7.19 3.65
C LYS A 60 12.11 -7.95 2.96
N ASN A 61 10.97 -7.30 2.73
CA ASN A 61 9.77 -7.95 2.20
C ASN A 61 9.40 -7.41 0.83
N SER A 62 8.88 -8.30 -0.02
CA SER A 62 8.36 -7.92 -1.34
C SER A 62 7.06 -7.13 -1.21
N PRO A 63 6.65 -6.37 -2.24
CA PRO A 63 5.40 -5.62 -2.20
C PRO A 63 4.15 -6.48 -1.89
N VAL A 64 4.10 -7.70 -2.46
CA VAL A 64 3.00 -8.66 -2.21
C VAL A 64 3.04 -9.16 -0.76
N GLN A 65 4.24 -9.39 -0.20
CA GLN A 65 4.39 -9.76 1.21
C GLN A 65 4.00 -8.63 2.16
N ILE A 66 4.31 -7.37 1.83
CA ILE A 66 3.88 -6.20 2.62
C ILE A 66 2.35 -6.07 2.61
N SER A 67 1.68 -6.34 1.48
CA SER A 67 0.21 -6.42 1.45
C SER A 67 -0.30 -7.48 2.43
N ALA A 68 0.29 -8.68 2.42
CA ALA A 68 -0.11 -9.75 3.33
C ALA A 68 0.14 -9.41 4.80
N ILE A 69 1.25 -8.71 5.12
CA ILE A 69 1.54 -8.22 6.47
C ILE A 69 0.46 -7.22 6.93
N CYS A 70 0.03 -6.32 6.05
CA CYS A 70 -1.06 -5.40 6.35
C CYS A 70 -2.38 -6.13 6.64
N ASP A 71 -2.73 -7.11 5.81
CA ASP A 71 -3.94 -7.93 5.99
C ASP A 71 -3.89 -8.74 7.29
N ALA A 72 -2.72 -9.33 7.59
CA ALA A 72 -2.48 -10.07 8.82
C ALA A 72 -2.60 -9.18 10.06
N HIS A 73 -2.04 -7.96 10.04
CA HIS A 73 -2.16 -7.00 11.14
C HIS A 73 -3.63 -6.69 11.45
N LYS A 74 -4.42 -6.42 10.40
CA LYS A 74 -5.86 -6.16 10.54
C LYS A 74 -6.64 -7.36 11.07
N LYS A 75 -6.27 -8.57 10.65
CA LYS A 75 -6.92 -9.81 11.11
C LYS A 75 -6.59 -10.15 12.56
N LEU A 76 -5.33 -9.97 12.97
CA LEU A 76 -4.84 -10.33 14.31
C LEU A 76 -5.26 -9.33 15.38
N PHE A 77 -5.19 -8.03 15.08
CA PHE A 77 -5.36 -6.97 16.07
C PHE A 77 -6.63 -6.15 15.89
N HIS A 78 -7.42 -6.43 14.84
CA HIS A 78 -8.58 -5.62 14.45
C HIS A 78 -8.26 -4.13 14.20
N GLU A 79 -6.99 -3.84 13.92
CA GLU A 79 -6.45 -2.50 13.71
C GLU A 79 -5.66 -2.43 12.40
N ASP A 80 -5.71 -1.29 11.71
CA ASP A 80 -4.90 -1.06 10.51
C ASP A 80 -3.41 -0.87 10.88
N ILE A 81 -2.51 -1.38 10.03
CA ILE A 81 -1.06 -1.28 10.23
C ILE A 81 -0.56 0.16 10.33
N SER A 82 -1.32 1.12 9.78
CA SER A 82 -1.07 2.56 9.91
C SER A 82 -0.95 3.02 11.37
N THR A 83 -1.67 2.38 12.29
CA THR A 83 -1.58 2.67 13.72
C THR A 83 -0.18 2.41 14.26
N SER A 84 0.42 1.28 13.87
CA SER A 84 1.78 0.91 14.28
C SER A 84 2.83 1.75 13.56
N ILE A 85 2.61 2.12 12.29
CA ILE A 85 3.48 3.04 11.53
C ILE A 85 3.53 4.42 12.21
N LYS A 86 2.38 4.95 12.64
CA LYS A 86 2.25 6.23 13.37
C LYS A 86 2.92 6.23 14.73
N LYS A 87 2.97 5.08 15.40
CA LYS A 87 3.71 4.93 16.66
C LYS A 87 5.22 4.86 16.42
N ALA A 88 5.64 4.29 15.29
CA ALA A 88 7.04 4.02 14.95
C ALA A 88 7.75 5.15 14.20
N SER A 89 7.03 6.13 13.66
CA SER A 89 7.60 7.19 12.82
C SER A 89 6.77 8.47 12.89
N SER A 90 7.31 9.58 12.39
CA SER A 90 6.62 10.87 12.35
C SER A 90 7.00 11.68 11.10
N GLY A 91 6.17 12.65 10.73
CA GLY A 91 6.45 13.58 9.63
C GLY A 91 6.52 12.88 8.26
N ASP A 92 7.40 13.36 7.38
CA ASP A 92 7.49 12.87 5.99
C ASP A 92 7.82 11.38 5.88
N VAL A 93 8.56 10.84 6.86
CA VAL A 93 8.91 9.41 6.92
C VAL A 93 7.67 8.57 7.19
N GLU A 94 6.83 8.99 8.12
CA GLU A 94 5.55 8.34 8.42
C GLU A 94 4.64 8.36 7.19
N GLU A 95 4.47 9.53 6.56
CA GLU A 95 3.63 9.68 5.39
C GLU A 95 4.10 8.76 4.25
N SER A 96 5.41 8.64 4.05
CA SER A 96 6.00 7.75 3.04
C SER A 96 5.64 6.27 3.27
N TYR A 97 5.73 5.79 4.52
CA TYR A 97 5.38 4.39 4.84
C TYR A 97 3.88 4.14 4.76
N LEU A 98 3.05 5.07 5.21
CA LEU A 98 1.59 4.98 5.10
C LEU A 98 1.17 4.90 3.63
N VAL A 99 1.70 5.78 2.81
CA VAL A 99 1.51 5.80 1.36
C VAL A 99 1.92 4.46 0.73
N TYR A 100 3.09 3.93 1.11
CA TYR A 100 3.57 2.67 0.57
C TYR A 100 2.66 1.49 0.96
N ALA A 101 2.26 1.40 2.22
CA ALA A 101 1.35 0.36 2.72
C ALA A 101 -0.01 0.41 2.03
N LEU A 102 -0.59 1.61 1.88
CA LEU A 102 -1.85 1.82 1.17
C LEU A 102 -1.75 1.44 -0.31
N ALA A 103 -0.64 1.78 -0.96
CA ALA A 103 -0.40 1.41 -2.35
C ALA A 103 -0.36 -0.12 -2.52
N GLN A 104 0.10 -0.89 -1.54
CA GLN A 104 0.10 -2.36 -1.64
C GLN A 104 -1.30 -2.95 -1.46
N GLN A 105 -2.10 -2.43 -0.53
CA GLN A 105 -3.47 -2.93 -0.29
C GLN A 105 -4.44 -2.55 -1.41
N ASN A 106 -4.31 -1.34 -1.96
CA ASN A 106 -5.21 -0.85 -2.99
C ASN A 106 -4.52 0.21 -3.86
N LYS A 107 -3.74 -0.27 -4.83
CA LYS A 107 -3.06 0.56 -5.85
C LYS A 107 -4.03 1.56 -6.49
N THR A 108 -5.22 1.09 -6.88
CA THR A 108 -6.25 1.90 -7.54
C THR A 108 -6.75 3.04 -6.67
N LYS A 109 -7.04 2.79 -5.38
CA LYS A 109 -7.49 3.83 -4.44
C LYS A 109 -6.37 4.83 -4.13
N TYR A 110 -5.14 4.35 -3.94
CA TYR A 110 -3.98 5.22 -3.70
C TYR A 110 -3.74 6.18 -4.88
N PHE A 111 -3.75 5.67 -6.11
CA PHE A 111 -3.63 6.53 -7.29
C PHE A 111 -4.85 7.41 -7.49
N ALA A 112 -6.08 6.96 -7.19
CA ALA A 112 -7.27 7.80 -7.24
C ALA A 112 -7.22 8.97 -6.23
N GLU A 113 -6.70 8.75 -5.02
CA GLU A 113 -6.52 9.81 -4.02
C GLU A 113 -5.43 10.80 -4.44
N ARG A 114 -4.31 10.34 -4.99
CA ARG A 114 -3.28 11.23 -5.54
C ARG A 114 -3.73 11.95 -6.81
N LEU A 115 -4.51 11.31 -7.66
CA LEU A 115 -5.15 11.91 -8.82
C LEU A 115 -6.06 13.03 -8.33
N ASN A 116 -7.01 12.74 -7.44
CA ASN A 116 -7.96 13.71 -6.88
C ASN A 116 -7.27 14.91 -6.21
N ARG A 117 -6.17 14.69 -5.47
CA ARG A 117 -5.36 15.79 -4.91
C ARG A 117 -4.67 16.64 -5.98
N SER A 118 -4.33 16.05 -7.12
CA SER A 118 -3.64 16.73 -8.23
C SER A 118 -4.60 17.45 -9.20
N VAL A 119 -5.84 16.95 -9.36
CA VAL A 119 -6.88 17.61 -10.19
C VAL A 119 -7.64 18.71 -9.44
N LYS A 120 -7.52 18.80 -8.11
CA LYS A 120 -7.96 19.96 -7.34
C LYS A 120 -6.93 21.09 -7.47
N ARG A 121 -6.92 21.74 -8.63
CA ARG A 121 -6.39 23.09 -8.83
C ARG A 121 -7.47 23.99 -9.38
#